data_AF-A0A1W2TCL4-F1
#
_entry.id   AF-A0A1W2TCL4-F1
#
_cell.length_a   1.000
_cell.length_b   1.000
_cell.length_c   1.000
_cell.angle_alpha   90.00
_cell.angle_beta   90.00
_cell.angle_gamma   90.00
#
_symmetry.space_group_name_H-M   'P 1'
#
loop_
_entity.id
_entity.type
_entity.pdbx_description
1 polymer ?
#
loop_
_entity_poly.entity_id
_entity_poly.type
_entity_poly.pdbx_seq_one_letter_code
_entity_poly.pdbx_strand_id
1 'polypeptide(L)'
;MSEPSTTSTVIITTSLVAFFSGFALGIYSIRGYLLPPTLRSAREQRLNDPVESDESDIDEDDTILDHAPNWANGAEADRRQGLRLVEAEAGPEQKKGKKKQKGKGRGNETRDDAELNDDEAQSRGAKQEAEAAHPGQAAVNLGSSSNEECKLVLVVRTDLGMTKGKIAAQCSHATLACYKALSRSASRQPTSAEAKILQRWERLGQAKIAVQVKSQDELLTLMGKARSLGVTAEVIQDAGRTQIDPGSLTVLGVGPAPKSVVDQITGGLKLL
;
A
#
# COMPACT_ATOMS: atom_id res chain seq x y z
N MET A 1 50.59 -18.68 56.99
CA MET A 1 50.27 -18.25 55.61
C MET A 1 50.38 -19.45 54.71
N SER A 2 49.26 -19.94 54.18
CA SER A 2 49.21 -21.06 53.24
C SER A 2 49.52 -20.58 51.83
N GLU A 3 50.60 -21.09 51.24
CA GLU A 3 51.00 -20.81 49.85
C GLU A 3 49.88 -21.21 48.88
N PRO A 4 49.50 -20.35 47.92
CA PRO A 4 48.50 -20.70 46.93
C PRO A 4 49.02 -21.81 45.99
N SER A 5 48.18 -22.83 45.76
CA SER A 5 48.44 -23.91 44.80
C SER A 5 48.79 -23.34 43.42
N THR A 6 49.83 -23.86 42.77
CA THR A 6 50.32 -23.45 41.43
C THR A 6 49.18 -23.33 40.41
N THR A 7 48.18 -24.19 40.49
CA THR A 7 46.99 -24.15 39.62
C THR A 7 46.14 -22.90 39.83
N SER A 8 45.98 -22.45 41.08
CA SER A 8 45.23 -21.23 41.40
C SER A 8 45.95 -19.98 40.86
N THR A 9 47.28 -19.95 40.96
CA THR A 9 48.09 -18.85 40.42
C THR A 9 47.99 -18.76 38.90
N VAL A 10 47.97 -19.89 38.19
CA VAL A 10 47.82 -19.92 36.72
C VAL A 10 46.42 -19.44 36.29
N ILE A 11 45.37 -19.83 37.01
CA ILE A 11 43.99 -19.42 36.69
C ILE A 11 43.82 -17.91 36.89
N ILE A 12 44.32 -17.38 38.00
CA ILE A 12 44.20 -15.96 38.33
C ILE A 12 44.97 -15.10 37.31
N THR A 13 46.20 -15.49 36.95
CA THR A 13 47.02 -14.75 35.98
C THR A 13 46.41 -14.76 34.58
N THR A 14 45.93 -15.92 34.11
CA THR A 14 45.27 -16.03 32.79
C THR A 14 43.98 -15.20 32.72
N SER A 15 43.18 -15.20 33.80
CA SER A 15 41.95 -14.43 33.88
C SER A 15 42.21 -12.92 33.85
N LEU A 16 43.24 -12.45 34.54
CA LEU A 16 43.64 -11.04 34.52
C LEU A 16 44.12 -10.62 33.12
N VAL A 17 44.95 -11.42 32.47
CA VAL A 17 45.45 -11.11 31.12
C VAL A 17 44.30 -11.05 30.11
N ALA A 18 43.37 -12.01 30.16
CA ALA A 18 42.19 -12.00 29.30
C ALA A 18 41.30 -10.76 29.54
N PHE A 19 41.10 -10.39 30.81
CA PHE A 19 40.30 -9.21 31.17
C PHE A 19 40.93 -7.91 30.67
N PHE A 20 42.22 -7.68 30.92
CA PHE A 20 42.88 -6.44 30.51
C PHE A 20 43.05 -6.33 29.00
N SER A 21 43.37 -7.43 28.31
CA SER A 21 43.48 -7.43 26.85
C SER A 21 42.13 -7.19 26.18
N GLY A 22 41.06 -7.84 26.66
CA GLY A 22 39.70 -7.61 26.17
C GLY A 22 39.20 -6.20 26.45
N PHE A 23 39.48 -5.67 27.64
CA PHE A 23 39.10 -4.30 28.02
C PHE A 23 39.84 -3.24 27.19
N ALA A 24 41.15 -3.43 26.97
CA ALA A 24 41.93 -2.55 26.11
C ALA A 24 41.43 -2.57 24.65
N LEU A 25 41.10 -3.74 24.11
CA LEU A 25 40.53 -3.87 22.78
C LEU A 25 39.15 -3.21 22.67
N GLY A 26 38.31 -3.33 23.71
CA GLY A 26 37.03 -2.64 23.81
C GLY A 26 37.19 -1.12 23.76
N ILE A 27 38.10 -0.56 24.56
CA ILE A 27 38.41 0.89 24.54
C ILE A 27 38.96 1.32 23.17
N TYR A 28 39.85 0.53 22.57
CA TYR A 28 40.44 0.80 21.26
C TYR A 28 39.38 0.84 20.15
N SER A 29 38.40 -0.05 20.23
CA SER A 29 37.25 -0.12 19.31
C SER A 29 36.32 1.09 19.47
N ILE A 30 35.98 1.48 20.71
CA ILE A 30 35.08 2.61 21.00
C ILE A 30 35.72 3.95 20.60
N ARG A 31 37.04 4.11 20.79
CA ARG A 31 37.77 5.30 20.32
C ARG A 31 37.95 5.36 18.79
N GLY A 32 37.49 4.32 18.09
CA GLY A 32 37.41 4.29 16.64
C GLY A 32 38.75 4.20 15.94
N TYR A 33 39.78 3.67 16.60
CA TYR A 33 41.10 3.41 15.99
C TYR A 33 41.10 2.19 15.06
N LEU A 34 40.01 1.42 15.05
CA LEU A 34 39.78 0.30 14.12
C LEU A 34 39.32 0.75 12.73
N LEU A 35 38.82 1.98 12.58
CA LEU A 35 38.39 2.53 11.31
C LEU A 35 39.54 3.37 10.70
N PRO A 36 40.02 3.05 9.49
CA PRO A 36 41.09 3.81 8.87
C PRO A 36 40.68 5.28 8.69
N PRO A 37 41.60 6.25 8.90
CA PRO A 37 41.29 7.69 8.88
C PRO A 37 40.71 8.15 7.54
N THR A 38 41.00 7.46 6.44
CA THR A 38 40.45 7.72 5.10
C THR A 38 38.92 7.61 5.04
N LEU A 39 38.30 6.75 5.87
CA LEU A 39 36.84 6.60 5.92
C LEU A 39 36.16 7.66 6.81
N ARG A 40 36.90 8.31 7.71
CA ARG A 40 36.38 9.46 8.49
C ARG A 40 36.23 10.69 7.59
N SER A 41 37.24 10.97 6.75
CA SER A 41 37.17 12.07 5.79
C SER A 41 36.05 11.88 4.75
N ALA A 42 35.80 10.66 4.29
CA ALA A 42 34.68 10.36 3.39
C ALA A 42 33.31 10.55 4.05
N ARG A 43 33.20 10.29 5.37
CA ARG A 43 31.95 10.56 6.13
C ARG A 43 31.75 12.05 6.35
N GLU A 44 32.79 12.80 6.68
CA GLU A 44 32.72 14.26 6.84
C GLU A 44 32.36 14.97 5.54
N GLN A 45 32.90 14.50 4.40
CA GLN A 45 32.54 15.02 3.07
C GLN A 45 31.06 14.81 2.74
N ARG A 46 30.47 13.67 3.11
CA ARG A 46 29.02 13.43 2.91
C ARG A 46 28.13 14.24 3.84
N LEU A 47 28.63 14.61 5.02
CA LEU A 47 27.87 15.39 6.00
C LEU A 47 27.88 16.89 5.67
N ASN A 48 28.96 17.37 5.05
CA ASN A 48 29.18 18.77 4.67
C ASN A 48 29.11 18.98 3.16
N ASP A 49 28.40 18.11 2.43
CA ASP A 49 28.18 18.29 1.00
C ASP A 49 27.26 19.50 0.79
N PRO A 50 27.73 20.60 0.15
CA PRO A 50 26.92 21.79 -0.07
C PRO A 50 25.83 21.58 -1.14
N VAL A 51 25.87 20.47 -1.86
CA VAL A 51 24.75 20.05 -2.70
C VAL A 51 23.80 19.26 -1.79
N GLU A 52 22.89 19.99 -1.14
CA GLU A 52 21.61 19.39 -0.77
C GLU A 52 21.09 18.68 -2.02
N SER A 53 20.93 17.36 -1.94
CA SER A 53 20.12 16.67 -2.94
C SER A 53 18.81 17.42 -3.06
N ASP A 54 18.33 17.65 -4.28
CA ASP A 54 17.01 18.24 -4.60
C ASP A 54 15.84 17.38 -4.05
N GLU A 55 15.88 17.01 -2.78
CA GLU A 55 14.74 16.53 -2.01
C GLU A 55 13.87 17.76 -1.77
N SER A 56 13.06 18.05 -2.79
CA SER A 56 11.96 19.00 -2.76
C SER A 56 11.26 19.01 -1.41
N ASP A 57 11.16 20.18 -0.79
CA ASP A 57 10.17 20.48 0.23
C ASP A 57 8.79 20.11 -0.34
N ILE A 58 8.28 18.95 0.07
CA ILE A 58 6.94 18.49 -0.31
C ILE A 58 5.99 19.10 0.71
N ASP A 59 5.17 20.05 0.26
CA ASP A 59 4.02 20.54 1.00
C ASP A 59 3.12 19.34 1.39
N GLU A 60 3.08 19.01 2.69
CA GLU A 60 2.41 17.80 3.21
C GLU A 60 0.90 17.77 2.93
N ASP A 61 0.29 18.92 2.62
CA ASP A 61 -1.15 19.08 2.44
C ASP A 61 -1.66 18.73 1.03
N ASP A 62 -0.78 18.53 0.04
CA ASP A 62 -1.13 18.19 -1.36
C ASP A 62 -0.80 16.74 -1.75
N THR A 63 -0.61 15.84 -0.77
CA THR A 63 -0.27 14.42 -1.00
C THR A 63 -1.43 13.57 -1.54
N ILE A 64 -1.87 13.88 -2.77
CA ILE A 64 -2.17 12.82 -3.73
C ILE A 64 -0.85 12.07 -3.95
N LEU A 65 -0.83 10.81 -3.54
CA LEU A 65 0.30 9.89 -3.64
C LEU A 65 0.68 9.59 -5.11
N ASP A 66 1.33 10.53 -5.78
CA ASP A 66 1.84 10.40 -7.14
C ASP A 66 3.33 10.01 -7.18
N HIS A 67 3.76 9.11 -6.28
CA HIS A 67 5.13 8.56 -6.26
C HIS A 67 5.31 7.33 -7.15
N ALA A 68 4.46 7.18 -8.17
CA ALA A 68 4.74 6.28 -9.26
C ALA A 68 5.87 6.87 -10.11
N PRO A 69 6.90 6.10 -10.52
CA PRO A 69 7.82 6.56 -11.55
C PRO A 69 7.02 7.09 -12.74
N ASN A 70 7.40 8.23 -13.31
CA ASN A 70 6.79 8.79 -14.51
C ASN A 70 6.64 7.73 -15.61
N TRP A 71 5.47 7.10 -15.70
CA TRP A 71 5.09 6.17 -16.76
C TRP A 71 4.48 6.92 -17.96
N ALA A 72 4.90 8.16 -18.23
CA ALA A 72 4.58 8.87 -19.47
C ALA A 72 5.27 8.25 -20.70
N ASN A 73 6.08 7.21 -20.52
CA ASN A 73 6.39 6.32 -21.62
C ASN A 73 5.13 5.51 -21.91
N GLY A 74 4.38 5.95 -22.93
CA GLY A 74 3.06 5.41 -23.30
C GLY A 74 3.06 3.93 -23.67
N ALA A 75 2.12 3.52 -24.52
CA ALA A 75 1.82 2.12 -24.87
C ALA A 75 3.05 1.24 -25.26
N GLU A 76 4.20 1.83 -25.60
CA GLU A 76 5.46 1.14 -25.84
C GLU A 76 6.18 0.61 -24.60
N ALA A 77 6.11 1.30 -23.46
CA ALA A 77 6.75 0.82 -22.23
C ALA A 77 6.08 -0.45 -21.70
N ASP A 78 4.74 -0.50 -21.76
CA ASP A 78 3.94 -1.66 -21.37
C ASP A 78 4.26 -2.90 -22.23
N ARG A 79 4.47 -2.69 -23.55
CA ARG A 79 4.90 -3.75 -24.47
C ARG A 79 6.29 -4.25 -24.13
N ARG A 80 7.21 -3.34 -23.82
CA ARG A 80 8.62 -3.66 -23.50
C ARG A 80 8.77 -4.42 -22.18
N GLN A 81 7.87 -4.19 -21.22
CA GLN A 81 7.85 -4.86 -19.92
C GLN A 81 6.97 -6.14 -19.90
N GLY A 82 6.39 -6.52 -21.04
CA GLY A 82 5.56 -7.74 -21.14
C GLY A 82 4.25 -7.67 -20.32
N LEU A 83 3.77 -6.45 -20.02
CA LEU A 83 2.57 -6.22 -19.21
C LEU A 83 1.27 -6.44 -20.00
N ARG A 84 1.35 -6.56 -21.33
CA ARG A 84 0.25 -6.96 -22.21
C ARG A 84 0.47 -8.38 -22.70
N LEU A 85 -0.53 -9.24 -22.51
CA LEU A 85 -0.65 -10.46 -23.31
C LEU A 85 -0.96 -10.02 -24.75
N VAL A 86 -0.13 -10.45 -25.70
CA VAL A 86 -0.50 -10.44 -27.11
C VAL A 86 -1.71 -11.35 -27.21
N GLU A 87 -2.85 -10.84 -27.65
CA GLU A 87 -3.98 -11.70 -28.03
C GLU A 87 -3.43 -12.72 -29.03
N ALA A 88 -3.56 -14.01 -28.71
CA ALA A 88 -3.19 -15.06 -29.64
C ALA A 88 -4.02 -14.84 -30.91
N GLU A 89 -3.36 -14.42 -31.99
CA GLU A 89 -4.01 -14.18 -33.27
C GLU A 89 -4.73 -15.46 -33.71
N ALA A 90 -6.06 -15.39 -33.76
CA ALA A 90 -6.85 -16.36 -34.49
C ALA A 90 -6.50 -16.22 -35.97
N GLY A 91 -5.99 -17.32 -36.55
CA GLY A 91 -5.54 -17.41 -37.94
C GLY A 91 -6.63 -17.16 -38.99
N PRO A 92 -6.25 -17.14 -40.28
CA PRO A 92 -6.92 -16.36 -41.30
C PRO A 92 -8.11 -17.08 -41.92
N GLU A 93 -9.24 -16.38 -42.05
CA GLU A 93 -10.32 -16.78 -42.98
C GLU A 93 -10.46 -15.83 -44.17
N GLN A 94 -10.71 -16.46 -45.32
CA GLN A 94 -10.53 -15.93 -46.66
C GLN A 94 -11.68 -15.04 -47.13
N LYS A 95 -11.26 -14.02 -47.89
CA LYS A 95 -11.97 -13.20 -48.88
C LYS A 95 -13.28 -13.79 -49.46
N LYS A 96 -14.33 -12.96 -49.47
CA LYS A 96 -15.18 -12.74 -50.66
C LYS A 96 -15.47 -11.26 -50.84
N GLY A 97 -15.13 -10.75 -52.02
CA GLY A 97 -15.24 -9.33 -52.36
C GLY A 97 -16.53 -8.95 -53.10
N LYS A 98 -16.74 -7.63 -53.19
CA LYS A 98 -17.36 -6.81 -54.25
C LYS A 98 -17.70 -5.45 -53.61
N LYS A 99 -17.74 -4.30 -54.26
CA LYS A 99 -17.10 -3.72 -55.45
C LYS A 99 -17.37 -2.21 -55.30
N LYS A 100 -16.39 -1.36 -55.60
CA LYS A 100 -16.49 0.11 -55.68
C LYS A 100 -17.76 0.57 -56.41
N GLN A 101 -18.39 1.63 -55.90
CA GLN A 101 -18.90 2.69 -56.76
C GLN A 101 -18.58 4.07 -56.17
N LYS A 102 -18.23 4.98 -57.08
CA LYS A 102 -17.58 6.27 -56.90
C LYS A 102 -18.62 7.33 -57.28
N GLY A 103 -18.81 8.36 -56.47
CA GLY A 103 -19.68 9.51 -56.77
C GLY A 103 -19.16 10.76 -56.06
N LYS A 104 -19.12 11.88 -56.77
CA LYS A 104 -18.33 13.10 -56.51
C LYS A 104 -19.27 14.30 -56.65
N GLY A 105 -19.09 15.37 -55.85
CA GLY A 105 -19.77 16.69 -55.95
C GLY A 105 -20.33 17.12 -54.57
N ARG A 106 -19.90 18.15 -53.82
CA ARG A 106 -19.38 19.53 -54.00
C ARG A 106 -20.49 20.62 -54.01
N GLY A 107 -20.52 21.45 -52.95
CA GLY A 107 -21.16 22.78 -52.79
C GLY A 107 -22.61 22.78 -52.25
N ASN A 108 -23.14 23.77 -51.52
CA ASN A 108 -22.68 24.96 -50.79
C ASN A 108 -23.90 25.53 -50.01
N GLU A 109 -23.67 26.22 -48.88
CA GLU A 109 -24.45 27.28 -48.18
C GLU A 109 -26.00 27.35 -48.19
N THR A 110 -26.62 27.42 -46.98
CA THR A 110 -27.46 28.53 -46.41
C THR A 110 -28.05 28.03 -45.06
N ARG A 111 -27.68 28.58 -43.89
CA ARG A 111 -28.33 29.67 -43.12
C ARG A 111 -29.84 29.75 -43.31
N ASP A 112 -30.59 29.42 -42.26
CA ASP A 112 -31.81 30.13 -41.84
C ASP A 112 -32.01 29.95 -40.33
N ASP A 113 -32.14 31.09 -39.67
CA ASP A 113 -32.42 31.30 -38.26
C ASP A 113 -33.91 31.08 -37.95
N ALA A 114 -34.22 30.51 -36.79
CA ALA A 114 -35.52 30.68 -36.15
C ALA A 114 -35.38 30.51 -34.63
N GLU A 115 -35.27 31.66 -33.96
CA GLU A 115 -35.59 31.84 -32.54
C GLU A 115 -37.07 31.54 -32.27
N LEU A 116 -37.39 31.08 -31.05
CA LEU A 116 -38.50 31.58 -30.21
C LEU A 116 -38.53 30.85 -28.85
N ASN A 117 -38.05 31.57 -27.84
CA ASN A 117 -38.55 31.84 -26.47
C ASN A 117 -39.18 30.76 -25.57
N ASP A 118 -38.59 30.72 -24.36
CA ASP A 118 -39.17 30.90 -23.02
C ASP A 118 -40.43 30.14 -22.60
N ASP A 119 -40.26 29.30 -21.57
CA ASP A 119 -41.16 29.29 -20.42
C ASP A 119 -40.42 28.84 -19.16
N GLU A 120 -40.26 29.78 -18.23
CA GLU A 120 -39.94 29.53 -16.82
C GLU A 120 -41.16 28.92 -16.12
N ALA A 121 -40.94 27.95 -15.23
CA ALA A 121 -41.81 27.75 -14.08
C ALA A 121 -41.01 27.24 -12.86
N GLN A 122 -40.81 28.15 -11.91
CA GLN A 122 -40.28 27.91 -10.57
C GLN A 122 -41.28 27.17 -9.66
N SER A 123 -40.81 26.20 -8.88
CA SER A 123 -41.28 25.91 -7.51
C SER A 123 -40.10 25.24 -6.77
N ARG A 124 -39.40 25.82 -5.79
CA ARG A 124 -39.73 26.30 -4.42
C ARG A 124 -40.21 25.20 -3.45
N GLY A 125 -39.31 24.88 -2.49
CA GLY A 125 -39.58 24.27 -1.17
C GLY A 125 -39.32 22.76 -1.14
N ALA A 126 -38.65 22.15 -0.16
CA ALA A 126 -38.13 22.61 1.11
C ALA A 126 -37.00 21.65 1.58
N LYS A 127 -36.03 22.19 2.32
CA LYS A 127 -35.06 21.43 3.12
C LYS A 127 -35.80 20.57 4.15
N GLN A 128 -35.43 19.31 4.27
CA GLN A 128 -35.59 18.54 5.50
C GLN A 128 -34.32 17.73 5.76
N GLU A 129 -33.53 18.26 6.68
CA GLU A 129 -32.54 17.53 7.45
C GLU A 129 -33.28 16.46 8.25
N ALA A 130 -32.99 15.19 7.99
CA ALA A 130 -33.47 14.07 8.78
C ALA A 130 -32.27 13.48 9.53
N GLU A 131 -32.06 14.02 10.73
CA GLU A 131 -31.31 13.42 11.82
C GLU A 131 -32.01 12.11 12.20
N ALA A 132 -31.45 10.97 11.77
CA ALA A 132 -31.95 9.64 12.11
C ALA A 132 -30.94 8.94 13.03
N ALA A 133 -31.23 9.05 14.32
CA ALA A 133 -30.85 8.24 15.47
C ALA A 133 -29.92 7.03 15.20
N HIS A 134 -28.73 7.07 15.80
CA HIS A 134 -27.84 5.94 15.99
C HIS A 134 -28.51 4.80 16.79
N PRO A 135 -28.68 3.60 16.22
CA PRO A 135 -28.93 2.40 17.01
C PRO A 135 -27.58 1.78 17.42
N GLY A 136 -27.32 1.81 18.72
CA GLY A 136 -26.42 0.93 19.48
C GLY A 136 -25.21 0.32 18.77
N GLN A 137 -24.09 1.03 18.76
CA GLN A 137 -22.79 0.42 18.48
C GLN A 137 -22.41 -0.52 19.61
N ALA A 138 -22.55 -1.83 19.40
CA ALA A 138 -21.72 -2.80 20.10
C ALA A 138 -20.30 -2.66 19.56
N ALA A 139 -19.55 -1.69 20.09
CA ALA A 139 -18.14 -1.50 19.77
C ALA A 139 -17.40 -2.79 20.14
N VAL A 140 -16.97 -3.53 19.11
CA VAL A 140 -16.08 -4.68 19.29
C VAL A 140 -14.83 -4.14 19.98
N ASN A 141 -14.53 -4.69 21.14
CA ASN A 141 -13.44 -4.21 21.98
C ASN A 141 -12.10 -4.59 21.34
N LEU A 142 -11.62 -3.75 20.41
CA LEU A 142 -10.29 -3.83 19.79
C LEU A 142 -9.16 -3.86 20.84
N GLY A 143 -9.46 -3.58 22.11
CA GLY A 143 -8.55 -3.64 23.25
C GLY A 143 -8.54 -4.95 24.07
N SER A 144 -9.44 -5.91 23.85
CA SER A 144 -9.58 -7.06 24.77
C SER A 144 -8.82 -8.32 24.33
N SER A 145 -7.49 -8.22 24.20
CA SER A 145 -6.52 -9.30 24.48
C SER A 145 -5.10 -8.77 24.26
N SER A 146 -4.30 -8.77 25.31
CA SER A 146 -3.01 -8.07 25.38
C SER A 146 -1.89 -8.66 24.51
N ASN A 147 -2.09 -9.81 23.86
CA ASN A 147 -1.07 -10.41 22.98
C ASN A 147 -1.62 -11.22 21.80
N GLU A 148 -2.84 -10.94 21.36
CA GLU A 148 -3.38 -11.61 20.17
C GLU A 148 -2.62 -11.20 18.90
N GLU A 149 -2.33 -12.16 18.04
CA GLU A 149 -1.71 -11.94 16.72
C GLU A 149 -2.52 -10.93 15.89
N CYS A 150 -1.83 -9.96 15.30
CA CYS A 150 -2.43 -9.06 14.32
C CYS A 150 -2.07 -9.51 12.91
N LYS A 151 -3.02 -9.37 11.98
CA LYS A 151 -2.79 -9.66 10.57
C LYS A 151 -3.49 -8.65 9.67
N LEU A 152 -2.97 -8.51 8.46
CA LEU A 152 -3.59 -7.82 7.33
C LEU A 152 -4.03 -8.87 6.32
N VAL A 153 -5.29 -8.81 5.88
CA VAL A 153 -5.80 -9.68 4.81
C VAL A 153 -5.97 -8.87 3.54
N LEU A 154 -5.49 -9.41 2.43
CA LEU A 154 -5.53 -8.82 1.08
C LEU A 154 -6.54 -9.62 0.27
N VAL A 155 -7.73 -9.06 0.09
CA VAL A 155 -8.85 -9.68 -0.61
C VAL A 155 -8.77 -9.29 -2.08
N VAL A 156 -8.41 -10.25 -2.93
CA VAL A 156 -8.14 -10.03 -4.35
C VAL A 156 -9.32 -10.50 -5.21
N ARG A 157 -9.74 -9.65 -6.14
CA ARG A 157 -10.70 -10.04 -7.17
C ARG A 157 -10.05 -10.91 -8.24
N THR A 158 -10.48 -12.16 -8.31
CA THR A 158 -9.96 -13.13 -9.30
C THR A 158 -10.75 -13.14 -10.61
N ASP A 159 -11.95 -12.56 -10.62
CA ASP A 159 -12.80 -12.38 -11.80
C ASP A 159 -12.18 -11.45 -12.85
N LEU A 160 -11.24 -10.59 -12.45
CA LEU A 160 -10.57 -9.64 -13.33
C LEU A 160 -9.41 -10.23 -14.16
N GLY A 161 -9.07 -11.52 -13.97
CA GLY A 161 -8.02 -12.17 -14.75
C GLY A 161 -6.61 -11.57 -14.58
N MET A 162 -6.34 -10.92 -13.43
CA MET A 162 -5.04 -10.26 -13.18
C MET A 162 -3.87 -11.24 -13.26
N THR A 163 -2.78 -10.81 -13.92
CA THR A 163 -1.52 -11.56 -13.90
C THR A 163 -0.89 -11.54 -12.51
N LYS A 164 -0.05 -12.53 -12.20
CA LYS A 164 0.63 -12.64 -10.88
C LYS A 164 1.38 -11.37 -10.49
N GLY A 165 2.09 -10.75 -11.44
CA GLY A 165 2.82 -9.50 -11.19
C GLY A 165 1.87 -8.34 -10.85
N LYS A 166 0.74 -8.24 -11.54
CA LYS A 166 -0.27 -7.21 -11.25
C LYS A 166 -0.92 -7.42 -9.88
N ILE A 167 -1.27 -8.66 -9.54
CA ILE A 167 -1.79 -9.01 -8.22
C ILE A 167 -0.82 -8.55 -7.13
N ALA A 168 0.48 -8.85 -7.28
CA ALA A 168 1.50 -8.47 -6.30
C ALA A 168 1.61 -6.95 -6.12
N ALA A 169 1.59 -6.18 -7.22
CA ALA A 169 1.61 -4.72 -7.17
C ALA A 169 0.36 -4.17 -6.45
N GLN A 170 -0.83 -4.63 -6.82
CA GLN A 170 -2.10 -4.18 -6.23
C GLN A 170 -2.20 -4.54 -4.72
N CYS A 171 -1.73 -5.73 -4.35
CA CYS A 171 -1.58 -6.14 -2.95
C CYS A 171 -0.63 -5.24 -2.15
N SER A 172 0.46 -4.80 -2.79
CA SER A 172 1.43 -3.88 -2.18
C SER A 172 0.82 -2.50 -1.96
N HIS A 173 0.05 -2.00 -2.93
CA HIS A 173 -0.72 -0.75 -2.78
C HIS A 173 -1.75 -0.84 -1.65
N ALA A 174 -2.53 -1.93 -1.58
CA ALA A 174 -3.53 -2.14 -0.53
C ALA A 174 -2.88 -2.16 0.87
N THR A 175 -1.73 -2.82 0.98
CA THR A 175 -0.93 -2.86 2.21
C THR A 175 -0.50 -1.45 2.63
N LEU A 176 0.07 -0.68 1.72
CA LEU A 176 0.55 0.66 2.02
C LEU A 176 -0.59 1.61 2.39
N ALA A 177 -1.74 1.50 1.71
CA ALA A 177 -2.93 2.28 2.02
C ALA A 177 -3.43 2.01 3.46
N CYS A 178 -3.58 0.74 3.83
CA CYS A 178 -3.98 0.34 5.18
C CYS A 178 -2.98 0.82 6.24
N TYR A 179 -1.68 0.64 5.98
CA TYR A 179 -0.62 1.11 6.85
C TYR A 179 -0.69 2.62 7.07
N LYS A 180 -0.80 3.41 6.00
CA LYS A 180 -0.90 4.88 6.08
C LYS A 180 -2.16 5.34 6.80
N ALA A 181 -3.29 4.65 6.62
CA ALA A 181 -4.53 4.95 7.32
C ALA A 181 -4.40 4.75 8.84
N LEU A 182 -3.82 3.62 9.26
CA LEU A 182 -3.54 3.35 10.67
C LEU A 182 -2.45 4.26 11.23
N SER A 183 -1.35 4.47 10.51
CA SER A 183 -0.21 5.28 10.94
C SER A 183 -0.62 6.73 11.19
N ARG A 184 -1.42 7.34 10.30
CA ARG A 184 -2.00 8.67 10.51
C ARG A 184 -2.93 8.75 11.71
N SER A 185 -3.63 7.65 12.02
CA SER A 185 -4.52 7.60 13.19
C SER A 185 -3.73 7.41 14.49
N ALA A 186 -2.67 6.61 14.44
CA ALA A 186 -1.74 6.38 15.54
C ALA A 186 -0.90 7.62 15.88
N SER A 187 -0.48 8.41 14.89
CA SER A 187 0.30 9.63 15.12
C SER A 187 -0.54 10.72 15.82
N ARG A 188 -1.84 10.80 15.50
CA ARG A 188 -2.78 11.70 16.18
C ARG A 188 -3.01 11.34 17.66
N GLN A 189 -3.01 10.05 17.99
CA GLN A 189 -3.21 9.61 19.37
C GLN A 189 -2.38 8.34 19.68
N PRO A 190 -1.15 8.49 20.21
CA PRO A 190 -0.24 7.36 20.44
C PRO A 190 -0.73 6.30 21.43
N THR A 191 -1.73 6.63 22.26
CA THR A 191 -2.31 5.72 23.25
C THR A 191 -3.56 4.98 22.73
N SER A 192 -3.98 5.26 21.49
CA SER A 192 -5.20 4.69 20.89
C SER A 192 -5.08 3.18 20.63
N ALA A 193 -6.21 2.54 20.32
CA ALA A 193 -6.23 1.13 19.95
C ALA A 193 -5.49 0.88 18.64
N GLU A 194 -5.63 1.79 17.67
CA GLU A 194 -4.98 1.75 16.36
C GLU A 194 -3.46 1.81 16.49
N ALA A 195 -2.93 2.69 17.36
CA ALA A 195 -1.50 2.78 17.63
C ALA A 195 -0.93 1.48 18.20
N LYS A 196 -1.66 0.86 19.15
CA LYS A 196 -1.28 -0.43 19.75
C LYS A 196 -1.34 -1.57 18.74
N ILE A 197 -2.38 -1.60 17.89
CA ILE A 197 -2.54 -2.60 16.82
C ILE A 197 -1.40 -2.49 15.81
N LEU A 198 -1.11 -1.27 15.34
CA LEU A 198 -0.05 -1.02 14.37
C LEU A 198 1.31 -1.45 14.93
N GLN A 199 1.66 -0.98 16.14
CA GLN A 199 2.90 -1.36 16.81
C GLN A 199 3.00 -2.87 17.03
N ARG A 200 1.90 -3.53 17.39
CA ARG A 200 1.87 -4.98 17.58
C ARG A 200 2.12 -5.70 16.26
N TRP A 201 1.42 -5.31 15.19
CA TRP A 201 1.60 -5.90 13.87
C TRP A 201 3.04 -5.74 13.35
N GLU A 202 3.65 -4.57 13.55
CA GLU A 202 5.05 -4.33 13.22
C GLU A 202 6.01 -5.23 13.99
N ARG A 203 5.82 -5.37 15.30
CA ARG A 203 6.66 -6.22 16.17
C ARG A 203 6.50 -7.71 15.90
N LEU A 204 5.33 -8.14 15.43
CA LEU A 204 5.00 -9.54 15.15
C LEU A 204 5.20 -9.94 13.68
N GLY A 205 6.07 -9.24 12.95
CA GLY A 205 6.47 -9.64 11.59
C GLY A 205 5.50 -9.26 10.48
N GLN A 206 4.51 -8.41 10.77
CA GLN A 206 3.63 -7.79 9.80
C GLN A 206 2.91 -8.80 8.90
N ALA A 207 2.27 -9.81 9.50
CA ALA A 207 1.59 -10.89 8.78
C ALA A 207 0.59 -10.36 7.73
N LYS A 208 0.70 -10.88 6.50
CA LYS A 208 -0.14 -10.55 5.34
C LYS A 208 -0.66 -11.84 4.73
N ILE A 209 -1.96 -11.95 4.51
CA ILE A 209 -2.60 -13.15 3.96
C ILE A 209 -3.41 -12.75 2.72
N ALA A 210 -3.12 -13.37 1.58
CA ALA A 210 -3.89 -13.15 0.35
C ALA A 210 -5.04 -14.16 0.25
N VAL A 211 -6.25 -13.63 0.05
CA VAL A 211 -7.49 -14.41 -0.16
C VAL A 211 -8.19 -13.93 -1.41
N GLN A 212 -9.13 -14.71 -1.92
CA GLN A 212 -9.83 -14.44 -3.18
C GLN A 212 -11.33 -14.24 -3.01
N VAL A 213 -11.87 -13.35 -3.85
CA VAL A 213 -13.30 -13.14 -4.11
C VAL A 213 -13.54 -13.13 -5.62
N LYS A 214 -14.81 -13.29 -6.02
CA LYS A 214 -15.18 -13.42 -7.44
C LYS A 214 -16.03 -12.27 -7.97
N SER A 215 -16.27 -11.23 -7.18
CA SER A 215 -17.08 -10.09 -7.61
C SER A 215 -16.71 -8.80 -6.88
N GLN A 216 -17.05 -7.67 -7.49
CA GLN A 216 -16.95 -6.36 -6.86
C GLN A 216 -17.89 -6.20 -5.67
N ASP A 217 -19.10 -6.75 -5.77
CA ASP A 217 -20.13 -6.62 -4.74
C ASP A 217 -19.73 -7.34 -3.45
N GLU A 218 -19.12 -8.53 -3.57
CA GLU A 218 -18.56 -9.27 -2.45
C GLU A 218 -17.44 -8.47 -1.77
N LEU A 219 -16.56 -7.86 -2.56
CA LEU A 219 -15.47 -7.01 -2.07
C LEU A 219 -16.02 -5.79 -1.31
N LEU A 220 -17.03 -5.10 -1.85
CA LEU A 220 -17.68 -3.95 -1.19
C LEU A 220 -18.44 -4.36 0.08
N THR A 221 -19.08 -5.53 0.07
CA THR A 221 -19.77 -6.09 1.24
C THR A 221 -18.79 -6.34 2.38
N LEU A 222 -17.62 -6.93 2.09
CA LEU A 222 -16.56 -7.15 3.07
C LEU A 222 -15.98 -5.83 3.60
N MET A 223 -15.83 -4.82 2.74
CA MET A 223 -15.38 -3.49 3.13
C MET A 223 -16.37 -2.82 4.11
N GLY A 224 -17.67 -2.88 3.81
CA GLY A 224 -18.71 -2.37 4.71
C GLY A 224 -18.71 -3.09 6.06
N LYS A 225 -18.58 -4.42 6.05
CA LYS A 225 -18.49 -5.25 7.26
C LYS A 225 -17.23 -4.95 8.09
N ALA A 226 -16.09 -4.72 7.45
CA ALA A 226 -14.86 -4.36 8.16
C ALA A 226 -15.00 -3.00 8.85
N ARG A 227 -15.54 -2.00 8.13
CA ARG A 227 -15.75 -0.65 8.66
C ARG A 227 -16.76 -0.63 9.80
N SER A 228 -17.84 -1.42 9.74
CA SER A 228 -18.81 -1.51 10.83
C SER A 228 -18.24 -2.13 12.12
N LEU A 229 -17.17 -2.92 12.01
CA LEU A 229 -16.42 -3.49 13.14
C LEU A 229 -15.24 -2.61 13.58
N GLY A 230 -15.09 -1.40 13.01
CA GLY A 230 -13.98 -0.49 13.33
C GLY A 230 -12.62 -0.95 12.80
N VAL A 231 -12.59 -1.86 11.82
CA VAL A 231 -11.35 -2.34 11.20
C VAL A 231 -11.01 -1.49 9.98
N THR A 232 -9.74 -1.07 9.87
CA THR A 232 -9.22 -0.37 8.69
C THR A 232 -9.45 -1.19 7.43
N ALA A 233 -10.07 -0.57 6.43
CA ALA A 233 -10.44 -1.21 5.18
C ALA A 233 -10.26 -0.25 4.01
N GLU A 234 -9.22 -0.51 3.20
CA GLU A 234 -8.82 0.33 2.08
C GLU A 234 -8.90 -0.46 0.77
N VAL A 235 -9.59 0.11 -0.22
CA VAL A 235 -9.76 -0.50 -1.54
C VAL A 235 -8.84 0.17 -2.55
N ILE A 236 -8.21 -0.64 -3.41
CA ILE A 236 -7.39 -0.17 -4.51
C ILE A 236 -8.20 -0.20 -5.79
N GLN A 237 -8.04 0.86 -6.57
CA GLN A 237 -8.64 1.04 -7.87
C GLN A 237 -7.54 0.97 -8.93
N ASP A 238 -7.81 0.25 -10.03
CA ASP A 238 -6.88 0.24 -11.15
C ASP A 238 -6.94 1.57 -11.90
N ALA A 239 -5.79 2.17 -12.16
CA ALA A 239 -5.68 3.43 -12.91
C ALA A 239 -5.99 3.27 -14.42
N GLY A 240 -6.45 2.10 -14.88
CA GLY A 240 -6.93 1.89 -16.25
C GLY A 240 -5.83 1.81 -17.31
N ARG A 241 -4.58 1.54 -16.92
CA ARG A 241 -3.44 1.36 -17.86
C ARG A 241 -3.16 -0.11 -18.19
N THR A 242 -4.09 -1.00 -17.89
CA THR A 242 -3.97 -2.44 -18.11
C THR A 242 -5.24 -3.02 -18.76
N GLN A 243 -5.30 -4.34 -18.92
CA GLN A 243 -6.42 -5.08 -19.53
C GLN A 243 -7.74 -5.04 -18.74
N ILE A 244 -7.78 -4.37 -17.58
CA ILE A 244 -8.98 -4.23 -16.76
C ILE A 244 -9.61 -2.87 -17.03
N ASP A 245 -10.94 -2.81 -17.04
CA ASP A 245 -11.68 -1.56 -17.21
C ASP A 245 -11.19 -0.49 -16.21
N PRO A 246 -10.87 0.72 -16.71
CA PRO A 246 -10.46 1.84 -15.87
C PRO A 246 -11.43 2.06 -14.70
N GLY A 247 -10.88 2.23 -13.51
CA GLY A 247 -11.70 2.49 -12.33
C GLY A 247 -12.24 1.23 -11.65
N SER A 248 -11.89 0.03 -12.12
CA SER A 248 -12.24 -1.22 -11.43
C SER A 248 -11.56 -1.32 -10.07
N LEU A 249 -12.33 -1.71 -9.04
CA LEU A 249 -11.79 -2.06 -7.72
C LEU A 249 -11.08 -3.41 -7.82
N THR A 250 -9.82 -3.51 -7.40
CA THR A 250 -8.97 -4.70 -7.61
C THR A 250 -8.74 -5.49 -6.34
N VAL A 251 -8.28 -4.83 -5.28
CA VAL A 251 -7.86 -5.44 -4.02
C VAL A 251 -8.37 -4.62 -2.85
N LEU A 252 -8.94 -5.29 -1.84
CA LEU A 252 -9.29 -4.70 -0.56
C LEU A 252 -8.29 -5.17 0.50
N GLY A 253 -7.64 -4.23 1.19
CA GLY A 253 -6.92 -4.52 2.42
C GLY A 253 -7.86 -4.46 3.62
N VAL A 254 -7.78 -5.44 4.51
CA VAL A 254 -8.56 -5.54 5.76
C VAL A 254 -7.61 -5.72 6.95
N GLY A 255 -7.58 -4.73 7.83
CA GLY A 255 -6.61 -4.62 8.92
C GLY A 255 -5.44 -3.69 8.55
N PRO A 256 -4.26 -3.82 9.20
CA PRO A 256 -3.94 -4.70 10.33
C PRO A 256 -4.94 -4.64 11.49
N ALA A 257 -5.35 -5.79 12.01
CA ALA A 257 -6.22 -5.89 13.18
C ALA A 257 -6.04 -7.25 13.88
N PRO A 258 -6.54 -7.43 15.13
CA PRO A 258 -6.48 -8.71 15.82
C PRO A 258 -7.13 -9.83 15.00
N LYS A 259 -6.51 -11.01 14.99
CA LYS A 259 -6.89 -12.15 14.17
C LYS A 259 -8.37 -12.52 14.30
N SER A 260 -8.91 -12.54 15.51
CA SER A 260 -10.31 -12.85 15.84
C SER A 260 -11.30 -11.90 15.18
N VAL A 261 -10.98 -10.61 15.09
CA VAL A 261 -11.83 -9.60 14.43
C VAL A 261 -11.72 -9.75 12.91
N VAL A 262 -10.50 -9.95 12.38
CA VAL A 262 -10.29 -10.13 10.94
C VAL A 262 -10.94 -11.42 10.42
N ASP A 263 -10.92 -12.50 11.21
CA ASP A 263 -11.54 -13.79 10.86
C ASP A 263 -13.07 -13.71 10.82
N GLN A 264 -13.70 -12.85 11.63
CA GLN A 264 -15.14 -12.58 11.51
C GLN A 264 -15.51 -12.00 10.15
N ILE A 265 -14.59 -11.27 9.51
CA ILE A 265 -14.80 -10.62 8.21
C ILE A 265 -14.43 -11.59 7.07
N THR A 266 -13.25 -12.20 7.14
CA THR A 266 -12.58 -12.87 6.01
C THR A 266 -12.35 -14.37 6.19
N GLY A 267 -12.70 -14.95 7.35
CA GLY A 267 -12.34 -16.33 7.70
C GLY A 267 -12.96 -17.42 6.81
N GLY A 268 -14.05 -17.12 6.12
CA GLY A 268 -14.69 -18.03 5.16
C GLY A 268 -14.13 -17.96 3.73
N LEU A 269 -13.21 -17.04 3.46
CA LEU A 269 -12.66 -16.84 2.12
C LEU A 269 -11.56 -17.86 1.81
N LYS A 270 -11.43 -18.21 0.54
CA LYS A 270 -10.38 -19.11 0.06
C LYS A 270 -9.06 -18.35 -0.07
N LEU A 271 -7.94 -19.03 0.16
CA LEU A 271 -6.62 -18.51 -0.19
C LEU A 271 -6.53 -18.25 -1.71
N LEU A 272 -5.77 -17.21 -2.09
CA LEU A 272 -5.55 -16.80 -3.47
C LEU A 272 -4.71 -17.80 -4.26
#